data_AF-A0A182EVT8-F1
#
_entry.id   AF-A0A182EVT8-F1
#
_cell.length_a   1.000
_cell.length_b   1.000
_cell.length_c   1.000
_cell.angle_alpha   90.00
_cell.angle_beta   90.00
_cell.angle_gamma   90.00
#
_symmetry.space_group_name_H-M   'P 1'
#
loop_
_entity.id
_entity.type
_entity.pdbx_description
1 polymer ?
#
loop_
_entity_poly.entity_id
_entity_poly.type
_entity_poly.pdbx_seq_one_letter_code
_entity_poly.pdbx_strand_id
1 'polypeptide(L)'
;VAEPEIGGRTVFMKNLKISIPCVQNAALFWYNLMRNGDVDTRSQHAACPVLTGIKWITTKWFHERGQEWRRPCGLNQFDQERYIGDLGAPEPKEYSNVGSKDKKSKNMCRKY
;
A
#
# COMPACT_ATOMS: atom_id res chain seq x y z
N VAL A 1 15.17 -4.30 -11.54
CA VAL A 1 15.51 -2.88 -11.80
C VAL A 1 16.35 -2.36 -10.62
N ALA A 2 17.37 -1.51 -10.85
CA ALA A 2 18.47 -1.24 -9.90
C ALA A 2 18.07 -0.55 -8.59
N GLU A 3 18.73 -0.95 -7.50
CA GLU A 3 18.56 -0.44 -6.13
C GLU A 3 19.70 0.51 -5.75
N PRO A 4 19.40 1.69 -5.18
CA PRO A 4 20.41 2.62 -4.69
C PRO A 4 21.02 2.16 -3.36
N GLU A 5 22.27 2.53 -3.11
CA GLU A 5 22.96 2.21 -1.84
C GLU A 5 22.40 3.05 -0.68
N ILE A 6 22.13 4.34 -0.91
CA ILE A 6 21.58 5.26 0.09
C ILE A 6 20.53 6.18 -0.55
N GLY A 7 19.40 6.36 0.14
CA GLY A 7 18.32 7.26 -0.27
C GLY A 7 17.32 6.58 -1.22
N GLY A 8 16.70 7.36 -2.10
CA GLY A 8 15.83 6.83 -3.16
C GLY A 8 14.53 6.17 -2.68
N ARG A 9 14.07 6.45 -1.45
CA ARG A 9 12.82 5.88 -0.90
C ARG A 9 11.58 6.45 -1.58
N THR A 10 10.49 5.69 -1.62
CA THR A 10 9.16 6.20 -1.98
C THR A 10 8.42 6.57 -0.69
N VAL A 11 7.95 7.80 -0.56
CA VAL A 11 7.31 8.32 0.67
C VAL A 11 5.86 8.70 0.44
N PHE A 12 4.99 8.38 1.39
CA PHE A 12 3.58 8.77 1.43
C PHE A 12 3.35 9.75 2.59
N MET A 13 3.33 11.04 2.28
CA MET A 13 3.55 12.10 3.27
C MET A 13 2.28 12.54 3.98
N LYS A 14 1.16 12.67 3.26
CA LYS A 14 0.02 13.47 3.72
C LYS A 14 -0.62 12.94 5.00
N ASN A 15 -0.80 11.62 5.11
CA ASN A 15 -1.54 11.00 6.23
C ASN A 15 -0.96 9.64 6.70
N LEU A 16 -0.10 9.00 5.92
CA LEU A 16 0.41 7.66 6.22
C LEU A 16 1.75 7.67 6.94
N LYS A 17 2.61 8.67 6.68
CA LYS A 17 4.00 8.71 7.17
C LYS A 17 4.77 7.42 6.89
N ILE A 18 4.47 6.78 5.77
CA ILE A 18 5.10 5.53 5.32
C ILE A 18 6.24 5.87 4.37
N SER A 19 7.36 5.16 4.53
CA SER A 19 8.51 5.26 3.64
C SER A 19 8.97 3.87 3.23
N ILE A 20 9.01 3.61 1.93
CA ILE A 20 9.33 2.29 1.36
C ILE A 20 10.72 2.35 0.72
N PRO A 21 11.65 1.44 1.08
CA PRO A 21 12.94 1.34 0.41
C PRO A 21 12.77 0.87 -1.03
N CYS A 22 13.69 1.27 -1.90
CA CYS A 22 13.74 0.73 -3.26
C CYS A 22 14.52 -0.57 -3.23
N VAL A 23 13.84 -1.71 -3.33
CA VAL A 23 14.49 -3.04 -3.34
C VAL A 23 14.53 -3.59 -4.76
N GLN A 24 15.67 -4.12 -5.18
CA GLN A 24 15.82 -4.67 -6.52
C GLN A 24 14.80 -5.80 -6.77
N ASN A 25 14.10 -5.70 -7.91
CA ASN A 25 13.06 -6.64 -8.36
C ASN A 25 11.78 -6.67 -7.50
N ALA A 26 11.67 -5.84 -6.47
CA ALA A 26 10.42 -5.66 -5.74
C ALA A 26 9.45 -4.76 -6.54
N ALA A 27 8.16 -4.92 -6.27
CA ALA A 27 7.11 -4.07 -6.79
C ALA A 27 6.33 -3.42 -5.64
N LEU A 28 5.99 -2.14 -5.82
CA LEU A 28 5.11 -1.41 -4.92
C LEU A 28 3.85 -1.05 -5.69
N PHE A 29 2.70 -1.43 -5.14
CA PHE A 29 1.39 -1.20 -5.75
C PHE A 29 0.44 -0.56 -4.73
N TRP A 30 -0.39 0.36 -5.20
CA TRP A 30 -1.43 1.06 -4.42
C TRP A 30 -2.49 1.62 -5.36
N TYR A 31 -3.65 2.01 -4.81
CA TYR A 31 -4.70 2.72 -5.54
C TYR A 31 -4.61 4.22 -5.30
N ASN A 32 -4.82 5.01 -6.36
CA ASN A 32 -4.93 6.47 -6.26
C ASN A 32 -6.36 6.96 -6.10
N LEU A 33 -7.34 6.08 -6.38
CA LEU A 33 -8.75 6.38 -6.29
C LEU A 33 -9.41 5.48 -5.25
N MET A 34 -10.32 6.06 -4.49
CA MET A 34 -11.29 5.35 -3.66
C MET A 34 -12.26 4.53 -4.55
N ARG A 35 -13.08 3.66 -3.95
CA ARG A 35 -13.99 2.79 -4.73
C ARG A 35 -15.13 3.55 -5.40
N ASN A 36 -15.39 4.77 -4.96
CA ASN A 36 -16.37 5.68 -5.54
C ASN A 36 -15.77 6.55 -6.68
N GLY A 37 -14.48 6.38 -7.01
CA GLY A 37 -13.78 7.16 -8.03
C GLY A 37 -13.11 8.44 -7.52
N ASP A 38 -13.33 8.83 -6.26
CA ASP A 38 -12.70 10.02 -5.68
C ASP A 38 -11.20 9.81 -5.45
N VAL A 39 -10.43 10.91 -5.49
CA VAL A 39 -8.99 10.87 -5.24
C VAL A 39 -8.70 10.47 -3.79
N ASP A 40 -7.91 9.42 -3.59
CA ASP A 40 -7.41 9.05 -2.27
C ASP A 40 -6.18 9.91 -1.91
N THR A 41 -6.40 10.94 -1.09
CA THR A 41 -5.33 11.86 -0.67
C THR A 41 -4.19 11.18 0.12
N ARG A 42 -4.40 9.96 0.63
CA ARG A 42 -3.36 9.17 1.30
C ARG A 42 -2.32 8.63 0.31
N SER A 43 -2.68 8.50 -0.97
CA SER A 43 -1.78 8.00 -2.01
C SER A 43 -0.80 9.06 -2.52
N GLN A 44 -0.88 10.30 -2.04
CA GLN A 44 0.06 11.36 -2.39
C GLN A 44 1.48 10.95 -1.98
N HIS A 45 2.33 10.79 -2.99
CA HIS A 45 3.66 10.24 -2.82
C HIS A 45 4.73 11.07 -3.53
N ALA A 46 5.98 10.88 -3.11
CA ALA A 46 7.15 11.43 -3.74
C ALA A 46 8.31 10.44 -3.70
N ALA A 47 9.32 10.67 -4.54
CA ALA A 47 10.60 10.00 -4.45
C ALA A 47 11.57 10.87 -3.64
N CYS A 48 12.19 10.30 -2.62
CA CYS A 48 13.32 10.93 -1.94
C CYS A 48 14.54 10.96 -2.87
N PRO A 49 15.44 11.95 -2.70
CA PRO A 49 16.70 11.99 -3.43
C PRO A 49 17.52 10.70 -3.28
N VAL A 50 18.20 10.29 -4.34
CA VAL A 50 19.26 9.27 -4.26
C VAL A 50 20.52 9.97 -3.76
N LEU A 51 21.08 9.48 -2.66
CA LEU A 51 22.29 10.05 -2.07
C LEU A 51 23.54 9.33 -2.58
N THR A 52 23.45 8.03 -2.82
CA THR A 52 24.56 7.21 -3.33
C THR A 52 24.02 6.08 -4.19
N GLY A 53 24.74 5.76 -5.28
CA GLY A 53 24.34 4.76 -6.26
C GLY A 53 23.34 5.28 -7.29
N ILE A 54 22.57 4.37 -7.89
CA ILE A 54 21.61 4.68 -8.96
C ILE A 54 20.29 3.96 -8.68
N LYS A 55 19.18 4.66 -8.85
CA LYS A 55 17.82 4.10 -8.77
C LYS A 55 17.19 4.03 -10.15
N TRP A 56 16.77 2.84 -10.56
CA TRP A 56 15.96 2.65 -11.76
C TRP A 56 14.62 2.02 -11.40
N ILE A 57 13.52 2.60 -11.89
CA ILE A 57 12.16 2.10 -11.66
C ILE A 57 11.38 2.04 -12.97
N THR A 58 10.33 1.22 -12.98
CA THR A 58 9.33 1.21 -14.04
C THR A 58 7.97 1.45 -13.41
N THR A 59 7.28 2.50 -13.85
CA THR A 59 5.95 2.84 -13.34
C THR A 59 4.90 2.43 -14.36
N LYS A 60 3.95 1.59 -13.93
CA LYS A 60 2.78 1.24 -14.74
C LYS A 60 1.54 1.90 -14.13
N TRP A 61 0.86 2.72 -14.92
CA TRP A 61 -0.42 3.31 -14.55
C TRP A 61 -1.57 2.44 -15.05
N PHE A 62 -2.56 2.25 -14.18
CA PHE A 62 -3.82 1.61 -14.49
C PHE A 62 -4.93 2.65 -14.34
N HIS A 63 -5.73 2.81 -15.38
CA HIS A 63 -6.87 3.72 -15.38
C HIS A 63 -8.13 3.00 -14.91
N GLU A 64 -9.05 3.73 -14.29
CA GLU A 64 -10.31 3.20 -13.76
C GLU A 64 -11.22 2.64 -14.85
N ARG A 65 -11.33 3.34 -15.99
CA ARG A 65 -12.19 2.92 -17.10
C ARG A 65 -11.72 1.57 -17.67
N GLY A 66 -12.65 0.62 -17.78
CA GLY A 66 -12.38 -0.75 -18.23
C GLY A 66 -11.95 -1.71 -17.10
N GLN A 67 -11.97 -1.24 -15.85
CA GLN A 67 -11.70 -2.07 -14.67
C GLN A 67 -12.95 -2.31 -13.81
N GLU A 68 -14.13 -1.91 -14.25
CA GLU A 68 -15.39 -2.01 -13.50
C GLU A 68 -15.69 -3.44 -13.00
N TRP A 69 -15.26 -4.47 -13.75
CA TRP A 69 -15.43 -5.88 -13.36
C TRP A 69 -14.29 -6.43 -12.51
N ARG A 70 -13.10 -5.80 -12.57
CA ARG A 70 -11.91 -6.22 -11.80
C ARG A 70 -11.84 -5.55 -10.43
N ARG A 71 -12.36 -4.33 -10.32
CA ARG A 71 -12.50 -3.56 -9.09
C ARG A 71 -13.89 -2.89 -9.09
N PRO A 72 -14.94 -3.62 -8.69
CA PRO A 72 -16.29 -3.07 -8.62
C PRO A 72 -16.36 -1.87 -7.67
N CYS A 73 -17.31 -0.97 -7.84
CA CYS A 73 -17.57 0.08 -6.86
C CYS A 73 -18.12 -0.50 -5.54
N GLY A 74 -18.05 0.30 -4.47
CA GLY A 74 -18.73 -0.02 -3.21
C GLY A 74 -20.25 0.10 -3.33
N LEU A 75 -20.99 -0.55 -2.43
CA LEU A 75 -22.44 -0.34 -2.35
C LEU A 75 -22.75 1.00 -1.65
N ASN A 76 -21.85 1.44 -0.78
CA ASN A 76 -21.90 2.76 -0.16
C ASN A 76 -20.75 3.64 -0.65
N GLN A 77 -20.98 4.95 -0.65
CA GLN A 77 -20.00 5.95 -1.04
C GLN A 77 -18.70 5.90 -0.21
N PHE A 78 -18.80 5.47 1.05
CA PHE A 78 -17.68 5.44 2.00
C PHE A 78 -17.00 4.08 2.11
N ASP A 79 -17.42 3.09 1.31
CA ASP A 79 -16.78 1.78 1.31
C ASP A 79 -15.33 1.91 0.81
N GLN A 80 -14.39 1.46 1.64
CA GLN A 80 -12.95 1.49 1.35
C GLN A 80 -12.33 0.11 1.52
N GLU A 81 -11.31 -0.15 0.72
CA GLU A 81 -10.45 -1.32 0.86
C GLU A 81 -9.49 -1.10 2.06
N ARG A 82 -9.41 -2.08 2.96
CA ARG A 82 -8.43 -2.14 4.07
C ARG A 82 -7.06 -2.58 3.57
N TYR A 83 -7.02 -3.44 2.57
CA TYR A 83 -5.83 -3.84 1.83
C TYR A 83 -6.22 -4.16 0.38
N ILE A 84 -5.25 -4.22 -0.52
CA ILE A 84 -5.49 -4.54 -1.93
C ILE A 84 -6.11 -5.95 -2.04
N GLY A 85 -7.35 -6.04 -2.53
CA GLY A 85 -8.03 -7.32 -2.82
C GLY A 85 -8.93 -7.88 -1.72
N ASP A 86 -9.34 -7.09 -0.74
CA ASP A 86 -10.08 -7.52 0.45
C ASP A 86 -11.57 -7.85 0.27
N LEU A 87 -12.19 -7.51 -0.86
CA LEU A 87 -13.63 -7.70 -1.10
C LEU A 87 -13.95 -8.98 -1.89
N GLY A 88 -13.38 -10.11 -1.45
CA GLY A 88 -13.67 -11.42 -2.02
C GLY A 88 -12.54 -12.45 -1.92
N ALA A 89 -11.34 -12.03 -1.50
CA ALA A 89 -10.27 -12.96 -1.14
C ALA A 89 -10.39 -13.37 0.35
N PRO A 90 -10.05 -14.61 0.72
CA PRO A 90 -9.88 -14.99 2.12
C PRO A 90 -8.92 -14.01 2.79
N GLU A 91 -9.20 -13.62 4.03
CA GLU A 91 -8.31 -12.72 4.75
C GLU A 91 -6.87 -13.26 4.72
N PRO A 92 -5.94 -12.45 4.19
CA PRO A 92 -4.54 -12.49 4.48
C PRO A 92 -4.08 -13.11 5.80
N LYS A 93 -3.66 -14.38 5.83
CA LYS A 93 -2.85 -14.90 6.95
C LYS A 93 -1.42 -14.35 6.83
N GLU A 94 -1.15 -13.29 7.60
CA GLU A 94 0.14 -12.60 7.81
C GLU A 94 0.82 -11.95 6.59
N TYR A 95 0.77 -10.62 6.57
CA TYR A 95 1.43 -9.76 5.59
C TYR A 95 2.11 -8.68 6.43
N SER A 96 3.43 -8.54 6.33
CA SER A 96 4.23 -7.62 7.16
C SER A 96 3.80 -6.15 7.03
N ASN A 97 3.08 -5.80 5.96
CA ASN A 97 2.55 -4.47 5.66
C ASN A 97 1.09 -4.26 6.08
N VAL A 98 0.37 -5.30 6.51
CA VAL A 98 -0.97 -5.16 7.12
C VAL A 98 -0.77 -5.17 8.62
N GLY A 99 -0.69 -3.98 9.22
CA GLY A 99 -0.59 -3.83 10.67
C GLY A 99 -1.69 -4.66 11.32
N SER A 100 -1.28 -5.61 12.16
CA SER A 100 -2.17 -6.50 12.91
C SER A 100 -3.03 -5.68 13.89
N LYS A 101 -4.05 -4.98 13.39
CA LYS A 101 -5.16 -4.53 14.21
C LYS A 101 -6.04 -5.76 14.44
N ASP A 102 -5.54 -6.58 15.37
CA ASP A 102 -6.25 -7.40 16.35
C ASP A 102 -5.30 -8.50 16.84
N LYS A 103 -4.29 -8.11 17.64
CA LYS A 103 -3.91 -8.98 18.76
C LYS A 103 -5.10 -8.98 19.72
N LYS A 104 -6.13 -9.79 19.41
CA LYS A 104 -7.11 -10.23 20.40
C LYS A 104 -6.30 -10.63 21.61
N SER A 105 -6.55 -9.95 22.72
CA SER A 105 -6.03 -10.29 24.04
C SER A 105 -6.16 -11.80 24.24
N LYS A 106 -5.07 -12.54 24.03
CA LYS A 106 -4.94 -13.90 24.52
C LYS A 106 -4.40 -13.74 25.92
N ASN A 107 -5.32 -13.85 26.88
CA ASN A 107 -5.06 -13.99 28.31
C ASN A 107 -3.80 -14.82 28.54
N MET A 108 -2.72 -14.18 29.00
CA MET A 108 -1.57 -14.90 29.51
C MET A 108 -0.75 -14.03 30.45
N CYS A 109 -1.25 -13.83 31.67
CA CYS A 109 -0.38 -13.80 32.84
C CYS A 109 -1.18 -13.97 34.14
N ARG A 110 -1.12 -15.17 34.73
CA ARG A 110 -1.00 -15.35 36.19
C ARG A 110 -0.48 -16.74 36.50
N LYS A 111 0.84 -16.86 36.47
CA LYS A 111 1.58 -17.72 37.40
C LYS A 111 2.68 -16.82 37.95
N TYR A 112 2.42 -16.27 39.13
CA TYR A 112 3.21 -16.29 40.36
C TYR A 112 2.33 -15.66 41.44
#